data_AF-A0A1F9MFM2-F1
#
_entry.id   AF-A0A1F9MFM2-F1
#
_cell.length_a   1.000
_cell.length_b   1.000
_cell.length_c   1.000
_cell.angle_alpha   90.00
_cell.angle_beta   90.00
_cell.angle_gamma   90.00
#
_symmetry.space_group_name_H-M   'P 1'
#
loop_
_entity.id
_entity.type
_entity.pdbx_description
1 polymer ?
#
loop_
_entity_poly.entity_id
_entity_poly.type
_entity_poly.pdbx_seq_one_letter_code
_entity_poly.pdbx_strand_id
1 'polypeptide(L)'
;MRTSFLLLLLTFSLSASAFYNWETEDAETQLAMDGTMIPVGMGGVFIPAMTKSADEPSGVLMSGNKQVAEIPPGKLVLVQPGDYTFVIGSGVGDQRMSRELHVSEGHSTIIDPFWAVLVLRVVNEHNFPIRGSYELIEMDKKENLGVGLGADEEKGERLQAWILQPSTYKVIKVGENYRSYRNFFTFRINKGEYHNLNLVMDEATGEFYGAGLMDESLQTKVVGDWKYFFSLSGDFLLNATQNVFGVEDHYLFSASTLFDGSIRYNRENISFFNRIETEEGFNREEGREFRKALDRVRFRSIIIYRIFPWFGPYARVGLDTNLFNQYYFFDQPTSVTIQDSEGNELDTRPDLARLETAQPFSPLTLREGVGGNFDLLNSIWLNFYLRTGIGLRQSLVHGDLFSASDTSDPQNVIFKRVGDYYLTGNELTGILNGYLLERFSYSTEFDVFFPFEDLGDPIINWISALTLRLTSFSSLNFLVDMTKDANIQEDVQFDYRLILRFTLTLL
;
A
#
# COMPACT_ATOMS: atom_id res chain seq x y z
N MET A 1 13.68 55.48 8.12
CA MET A 1 12.52 54.63 8.42
C MET A 1 13.07 53.36 9.07
N ARG A 2 12.98 53.23 10.39
CA ARG A 2 13.47 52.08 11.16
C ARG A 2 12.28 51.18 11.46
N THR A 3 12.26 49.98 10.90
CA THR A 3 11.26 48.95 11.23
C THR A 3 11.92 47.89 12.09
N SER A 4 11.53 47.87 13.36
CA SER A 4 11.90 46.87 14.35
C SER A 4 11.13 45.57 14.10
N PHE A 5 11.83 44.45 14.00
CA PHE A 5 11.24 43.12 14.06
C PHE A 5 11.15 42.69 15.54
N LEU A 6 9.93 42.45 16.02
CA LEU A 6 9.66 41.95 17.36
C LEU A 6 9.62 40.41 17.30
N LEU A 7 10.60 39.76 17.91
CA LEU A 7 10.65 38.29 18.02
C LEU A 7 9.83 37.87 19.25
N LEU A 8 8.68 37.22 19.04
CA LEU A 8 7.84 36.68 20.11
C LEU A 8 8.31 35.26 20.44
N LEU A 9 8.98 35.08 21.58
CA LEU A 9 9.34 33.77 22.12
C LEU A 9 8.15 33.19 22.90
N LEU A 10 7.48 32.19 22.32
CA LEU A 10 6.48 31.36 22.99
C LEU A 10 7.18 30.16 23.64
N THR A 11 7.33 30.20 24.95
CA THR A 11 7.75 29.04 25.74
C THR A 11 6.53 28.18 26.06
N PHE A 12 6.38 27.06 25.34
CA PHE A 12 5.47 26.00 25.74
C PHE A 12 6.14 25.15 26.82
N SER A 13 5.48 25.03 27.96
CA SER A 13 5.80 24.07 29.01
C SER A 13 5.25 22.71 28.58
N LEU A 14 6.12 21.78 28.19
CA LEU A 14 5.74 20.37 28.02
C LEU A 14 5.45 19.79 29.42
N SER A 15 4.17 19.52 29.68
CA SER A 15 3.78 18.64 30.77
C SER A 15 4.06 17.20 30.34
N ALA A 16 4.99 16.55 31.03
CA ALA A 16 5.37 15.16 30.79
C ALA A 16 4.30 14.22 31.38
N SER A 17 3.35 13.80 30.56
CA SER A 17 2.53 12.61 30.83
C SER A 17 2.01 12.00 29.52
N ALA A 18 2.81 11.15 28.89
CA ALA A 18 2.35 10.18 27.88
C ALA A 18 3.46 9.12 27.70
N PHE A 19 3.43 8.06 28.51
CA PHE A 19 4.42 6.98 28.39
C PHE A 19 4.07 5.95 27.28
N TYR A 20 2.96 6.14 26.57
CA TYR A 20 2.52 5.30 25.48
C TYR A 20 1.92 6.17 24.37
N ASN A 21 2.41 6.03 23.15
CA ASN A 21 2.00 6.80 21.97
C ASN A 21 1.01 6.02 21.08
N TRP A 22 0.15 5.19 21.68
CA TRP A 22 -0.77 4.29 20.96
C TRP A 22 -1.79 5.07 20.11
N GLU A 23 -2.29 4.45 19.04
CA GLU A 23 -3.42 4.98 18.26
C GLU A 23 -4.75 4.86 19.02
N THR A 24 -4.81 3.94 19.98
CA THR A 24 -5.99 3.66 20.82
C THR A 24 -5.84 4.20 22.24
N GLU A 25 -6.96 4.22 22.97
CA GLU A 25 -6.99 4.53 24.40
C GLU A 25 -6.10 3.59 25.23
N ASP A 26 -5.83 3.92 26.49
CA ASP A 26 -5.03 3.07 27.37
C ASP A 26 -5.72 1.72 27.69
N ALA A 27 -4.95 0.77 28.23
CA ALA A 27 -5.41 -0.58 28.49
C ALA A 27 -6.61 -0.67 29.45
N GLU A 28 -6.66 0.18 30.48
CA GLU A 28 -7.75 0.17 31.47
C GLU A 28 -9.04 0.71 30.85
N THR A 29 -8.92 1.80 30.09
CA THR A 29 -10.04 2.38 29.35
C THR A 29 -10.61 1.38 28.32
N GLN A 30 -9.75 0.68 27.56
CA GLN A 30 -10.20 -0.35 26.63
C GLN A 30 -10.94 -1.49 27.34
N LEU A 31 -10.41 -2.00 28.47
CA LEU A 31 -11.06 -3.06 29.24
C LEU A 31 -12.43 -2.64 29.78
N ALA A 32 -12.55 -1.39 30.25
CA ALA A 32 -13.82 -0.84 30.71
C ALA A 32 -14.87 -0.73 29.58
N MET A 33 -14.43 -0.52 28.34
CA MET A 33 -15.29 -0.45 27.16
C MET A 33 -15.75 -1.82 26.64
N ASP A 34 -14.98 -2.88 26.82
CA ASP A 34 -15.29 -4.23 26.32
C ASP A 34 -16.59 -4.81 26.92
N GLY A 35 -16.88 -4.51 28.19
CA GLY A 35 -18.17 -4.82 28.83
C GLY A 35 -18.44 -6.32 29.08
N THR A 36 -17.49 -7.21 28.80
CA THR A 36 -17.65 -8.65 29.06
C THR A 36 -17.69 -8.95 30.55
N MET A 37 -18.76 -9.61 31.00
CA MET A 37 -18.90 -10.08 32.38
C MET A 37 -18.19 -11.41 32.60
N ILE A 38 -17.37 -11.52 33.65
CA ILE A 38 -16.68 -12.75 34.02
C ILE A 38 -17.63 -13.67 34.81
N PRO A 39 -17.97 -14.87 34.31
CA PRO A 39 -18.80 -15.83 35.04
C PRO A 39 -18.09 -16.42 36.27
N VAL A 40 -18.85 -16.94 37.22
CA VAL A 40 -18.32 -17.71 38.35
C VAL A 40 -17.55 -18.93 37.82
N GLY A 41 -16.39 -19.24 38.42
CA GLY A 41 -15.51 -20.32 37.96
C GLY A 41 -14.61 -19.96 36.77
N MET A 42 -14.64 -18.72 36.28
CA MET A 42 -13.76 -18.24 35.21
C MET A 42 -12.92 -17.04 35.66
N GLY A 43 -11.80 -16.82 34.98
CA GLY A 43 -11.11 -15.53 34.95
C GLY A 43 -11.13 -14.95 33.55
N GLY A 44 -10.61 -13.74 33.39
CA GLY A 44 -10.49 -13.09 32.09
C GLY A 44 -9.03 -12.72 31.79
N VAL A 45 -8.63 -12.83 30.53
CA VAL A 45 -7.33 -12.33 30.06
C VAL A 45 -7.57 -11.25 29.03
N PHE A 46 -6.91 -10.11 29.21
CA PHE A 46 -7.04 -8.94 28.35
C PHE A 46 -5.68 -8.53 27.81
N ILE A 47 -5.59 -8.35 26.50
CA ILE A 47 -4.42 -7.78 25.83
C ILE A 47 -4.83 -6.42 25.31
N PRO A 48 -4.13 -5.33 25.66
CA PRO A 48 -4.42 -4.04 25.08
C PRO A 48 -4.04 -4.02 23.60
N ALA A 49 -4.88 -3.41 22.77
CA ALA A 49 -4.49 -3.03 21.42
C ALA A 49 -3.67 -1.73 21.48
N MET A 50 -2.63 -1.58 20.66
CA MET A 50 -1.91 -0.30 20.48
C MET A 50 -2.35 0.44 19.21
N THR A 51 -2.94 -0.31 18.29
CA THR A 51 -3.59 0.09 17.06
C THR A 51 -4.98 -0.52 17.05
N LYS A 52 -5.64 -0.63 15.88
CA LYS A 52 -6.93 -1.31 15.83
C LYS A 52 -6.76 -2.79 16.10
N SER A 53 -7.62 -3.33 16.96
CA SER A 53 -7.70 -4.76 17.31
C SER A 53 -7.59 -5.70 16.09
N ALA A 54 -8.23 -5.34 14.98
CA ALA A 54 -8.24 -6.17 13.77
C ALA A 54 -6.96 -6.06 12.91
N ASP A 55 -6.14 -5.05 13.13
CA ASP A 55 -4.90 -4.80 12.38
C ASP A 55 -3.68 -5.42 13.11
N GLU A 56 -3.85 -5.82 14.36
CA GLU A 56 -2.88 -6.56 15.15
C GLU A 56 -3.15 -8.08 15.14
N PRO A 57 -2.11 -8.91 15.04
CA PRO A 57 -2.29 -10.35 15.20
C PRO A 57 -2.66 -10.70 16.64
N SER A 58 -3.56 -11.68 16.78
CA SER A 58 -3.94 -12.24 18.08
C SER A 58 -2.76 -12.86 18.84
N GLY A 59 -2.81 -12.75 20.16
CA GLY A 59 -1.95 -13.54 21.03
C GLY A 59 -2.55 -14.91 21.34
N VAL A 60 -1.76 -15.83 21.87
CA VAL A 60 -2.19 -17.21 22.17
C VAL A 60 -1.89 -17.56 23.61
N LEU A 61 -2.86 -18.16 24.31
CA LEU A 61 -2.66 -18.79 25.61
C LEU A 61 -2.38 -20.27 25.47
N MET A 62 -1.30 -20.71 26.09
CA MET A 62 -0.85 -22.09 26.14
C MET A 62 -0.95 -22.62 27.57
N SER A 63 -1.41 -23.86 27.73
CA SER A 63 -1.25 -24.63 28.96
C SER A 63 -0.37 -25.84 28.65
N GLY A 64 0.88 -25.80 29.11
CA GLY A 64 1.93 -26.66 28.58
C GLY A 64 2.09 -26.45 27.07
N ASN A 65 1.99 -27.52 26.28
CA ASN A 65 2.13 -27.48 24.81
C ASN A 65 0.80 -27.33 24.07
N LYS A 66 -0.33 -27.15 24.76
CA LYS A 66 -1.66 -27.06 24.15
C LYS A 66 -2.15 -25.63 24.13
N GLN A 67 -2.55 -25.15 22.95
CA GLN A 67 -3.30 -23.90 22.80
C GLN A 67 -4.68 -24.05 23.45
N VAL A 68 -4.97 -23.16 24.40
CA VAL A 68 -6.23 -23.14 25.16
C VAL A 68 -7.16 -22.05 24.64
N ALA A 69 -6.61 -20.89 24.29
CA ALA A 69 -7.38 -19.77 23.76
C ALA A 69 -6.52 -18.91 22.83
N GLU A 70 -7.18 -18.25 21.89
CA GLU A 70 -6.63 -17.13 21.12
C GLU A 70 -7.23 -15.84 21.68
N ILE A 71 -6.40 -14.83 21.88
CA ILE A 71 -6.79 -13.57 22.49
C ILE A 71 -6.60 -12.45 21.46
N PRO A 72 -7.68 -11.95 20.85
CA PRO A 72 -7.60 -10.76 20.02
C PRO A 72 -7.30 -9.53 20.90
N PRO A 73 -6.45 -8.58 20.44
CA PRO A 73 -6.16 -7.36 21.19
C PRO A 73 -7.43 -6.52 21.40
N GLY A 74 -7.50 -5.79 22.49
CA GLY A 74 -8.63 -4.94 22.85
C GLY A 74 -9.90 -5.69 23.28
N LYS A 75 -9.83 -7.01 23.51
CA LYS A 75 -10.99 -7.80 23.99
C LYS A 75 -10.66 -8.69 25.18
N LEU A 76 -11.63 -8.85 26.07
CA LEU A 76 -11.53 -9.77 27.21
C LEU A 76 -11.88 -11.20 26.76
N VAL A 77 -10.97 -12.14 27.00
CA VAL A 77 -11.20 -13.57 26.74
C VAL A 77 -11.33 -14.34 28.05
N LEU A 78 -12.44 -15.05 28.20
CA LEU A 78 -12.74 -15.85 29.38
C LEU A 78 -11.99 -17.20 29.34
N VAL A 79 -11.29 -17.52 30.42
CA VAL A 79 -10.54 -18.78 30.56
C VAL A 79 -10.73 -19.36 31.96
N GLN A 80 -10.41 -20.65 32.12
CA GLN A 80 -10.39 -21.28 33.43
C GLN A 80 -9.24 -20.69 34.28
N PRO A 81 -9.41 -20.51 35.59
CA PRO A 81 -8.33 -20.07 36.47
C PRO A 81 -7.15 -21.07 36.43
N GLY A 82 -5.92 -20.55 36.47
CA GLY A 82 -4.72 -21.38 36.41
C GLY A 82 -3.50 -20.66 35.83
N ASP A 83 -2.42 -21.42 35.66
CA ASP A 83 -1.16 -20.95 35.10
C ASP A 83 -1.10 -21.23 33.60
N TYR A 84 -0.70 -20.21 32.85
CA TYR A 84 -0.62 -20.22 31.39
C TYR A 84 0.68 -19.59 30.91
N THR A 85 1.06 -19.93 29.68
CA THR A 85 2.09 -19.20 28.93
C THR A 85 1.40 -18.42 27.82
N PHE A 86 1.53 -17.11 27.88
CA PHE A 86 1.06 -16.23 26.83
C PHE A 86 2.15 -16.09 25.75
N VAL A 87 1.79 -16.22 24.47
CA VAL A 87 2.70 -16.16 23.31
C VAL A 87 2.19 -15.11 22.32
N ILE A 88 3.08 -14.24 21.85
CA ILE A 88 2.76 -13.19 20.87
C ILE A 88 3.99 -12.86 20.00
N GLY A 89 3.78 -12.42 18.76
CA GLY A 89 4.83 -11.93 17.87
C GLY A 89 4.58 -12.24 16.40
N SER A 90 5.05 -11.36 15.53
CA SER A 90 4.98 -11.53 14.06
C SER A 90 6.14 -12.37 13.49
N GLY A 91 7.08 -12.83 14.33
CA GLY A 91 8.15 -13.72 13.89
C GLY A 91 7.70 -15.20 13.78
N VAL A 92 8.56 -16.03 13.20
CA VAL A 92 8.36 -17.48 13.13
C VAL A 92 8.94 -18.20 14.36
N GLY A 93 8.20 -19.17 14.91
CA GLY A 93 8.69 -20.09 15.93
C GLY A 93 9.34 -19.39 17.13
N ASP A 94 10.67 -19.56 17.25
CA ASP A 94 11.53 -19.03 18.31
C ASP A 94 11.66 -17.50 18.33
N GLN A 95 11.23 -16.81 17.28
CA GLN A 95 11.20 -15.35 17.21
C GLN A 95 10.01 -14.73 17.96
N ARG A 96 9.05 -15.56 18.40
CA ARG A 96 7.91 -15.09 19.19
C ARG A 96 8.28 -14.95 20.64
N MET A 97 7.62 -14.01 21.30
CA MET A 97 7.86 -13.71 22.70
C MET A 97 6.84 -14.47 23.56
N SER A 98 7.26 -14.89 24.74
CA SER A 98 6.39 -15.58 25.69
C SER A 98 6.53 -15.04 27.11
N ARG A 99 5.44 -15.08 27.88
CA ARG A 99 5.41 -14.69 29.29
C ARG A 99 4.49 -15.61 30.08
N GLU A 100 4.92 -16.00 31.28
CA GLU A 100 4.06 -16.74 32.21
C GLU A 100 2.99 -15.83 32.82
N LEU A 101 1.79 -16.36 32.96
CA LEU A 101 0.59 -15.66 33.38
C LEU A 101 -0.18 -16.51 34.39
N HIS A 102 -0.59 -15.91 35.50
CA HIS A 102 -1.54 -16.52 36.42
C HIS A 102 -2.91 -15.86 36.25
N VAL A 103 -3.95 -16.67 36.05
CA VAL A 103 -5.33 -16.20 35.93
C VAL A 103 -6.11 -16.63 37.16
N SER A 104 -6.67 -15.64 37.87
CA SER A 104 -7.47 -15.87 39.07
C SER A 104 -8.96 -15.84 38.77
N GLU A 105 -9.73 -16.62 39.54
CA GLU A 105 -11.19 -16.64 39.42
C GLU A 105 -11.80 -15.27 39.72
N GLY A 106 -12.76 -14.85 38.91
CA GLY A 106 -13.51 -13.61 39.04
C GLY A 106 -12.73 -12.34 38.71
N HIS A 107 -11.47 -12.45 38.27
CA HIS A 107 -10.62 -11.31 37.98
C HIS A 107 -10.18 -11.27 36.51
N SER A 108 -10.01 -10.05 35.99
CA SER A 108 -9.36 -9.79 34.70
C SER A 108 -7.86 -9.61 34.90
N THR A 109 -7.05 -10.42 34.24
CA THR A 109 -5.60 -10.24 34.16
C THR A 109 -5.27 -9.45 32.90
N ILE A 110 -4.86 -8.19 33.07
CA ILE A 110 -4.34 -7.35 31.98
C ILE A 110 -2.88 -7.74 31.72
N ILE A 111 -2.54 -8.00 30.46
CA ILE A 111 -1.15 -8.28 30.07
C ILE A 111 -0.45 -6.97 29.74
N ASP A 112 0.45 -6.53 30.64
CA ASP A 112 1.34 -5.41 30.37
C ASP A 112 2.20 -5.69 29.13
N PRO A 113 2.18 -4.82 28.10
CA PRO A 113 2.93 -5.05 26.89
C PRO A 113 4.42 -5.21 27.15
N PHE A 114 4.95 -6.40 26.89
CA PHE A 114 6.38 -6.69 26.86
C PHE A 114 6.94 -6.72 25.44
N TRP A 115 6.06 -6.49 24.46
CA TRP A 115 6.35 -6.30 23.04
C TRP A 115 6.26 -4.81 22.68
N ALA A 116 6.51 -4.52 21.41
CA ALA A 116 6.28 -3.25 20.77
C ALA A 116 5.52 -3.46 19.45
N VAL A 117 4.89 -2.40 18.93
CA VAL A 117 4.09 -2.45 17.71
C VAL A 117 4.69 -1.55 16.65
N LEU A 118 4.94 -2.11 15.47
CA LEU A 118 5.39 -1.36 14.29
C LEU A 118 4.32 -1.44 13.20
N VAL A 119 3.88 -0.29 12.72
CA VAL A 119 3.13 -0.14 11.47
C VAL A 119 4.07 0.49 10.46
N LEU A 120 4.36 -0.22 9.36
CA LEU A 120 5.22 0.29 8.28
C LEU A 120 4.38 0.50 7.02
N ARG A 121 3.98 1.75 6.79
CA ARG A 121 3.26 2.15 5.58
C ARG A 121 4.25 2.30 4.44
N VAL A 122 4.11 1.48 3.42
CA VAL A 122 4.93 1.60 2.21
C VAL A 122 4.21 2.52 1.24
N VAL A 123 4.90 3.59 0.85
CA VAL A 123 4.36 4.60 -0.07
C VAL A 123 5.34 4.88 -1.20
N ASN A 124 4.87 5.40 -2.33
CA ASN A 124 5.77 5.96 -3.34
C ASN A 124 6.22 7.39 -3.02
N GLU A 125 7.03 8.00 -3.88
CA GLU A 125 7.56 9.37 -3.78
C GLU A 125 6.48 10.44 -3.64
N HIS A 126 5.25 10.12 -4.03
CA HIS A 126 4.09 10.97 -3.96
C HIS A 126 3.18 10.66 -2.74
N ASN A 127 3.63 9.79 -1.83
CA ASN A 127 2.91 9.34 -0.64
C ASN A 127 1.65 8.47 -0.94
N PHE A 128 1.61 7.80 -2.10
CA PHE A 128 0.59 6.78 -2.39
C PHE A 128 0.95 5.47 -1.69
N PRO A 129 0.07 4.88 -0.85
CA PRO A 129 0.26 3.54 -0.36
C PRO A 129 0.37 2.58 -1.54
N ILE A 130 1.50 1.88 -1.59
CA ILE A 130 1.77 0.87 -2.61
C ILE A 130 2.03 -0.46 -1.90
N ARG A 131 1.88 -1.55 -2.64
CA ARG A 131 2.21 -2.88 -2.15
C ARG A 131 3.71 -3.19 -2.26
N GLY A 132 4.55 -2.25 -1.89
CA GLY A 132 5.99 -2.42 -1.93
C GLY A 132 6.46 -3.43 -0.88
N SER A 133 7.39 -4.30 -1.27
CA SER A 133 7.93 -5.36 -0.42
C SER A 133 9.21 -4.92 0.31
N TYR A 134 9.33 -5.27 1.57
CA TYR A 134 10.51 -4.99 2.39
C TYR A 134 10.87 -6.18 3.28
N GLU A 135 12.10 -6.22 3.77
CA GLU A 135 12.54 -7.21 4.76
C GLU A 135 12.86 -6.55 6.09
N LEU A 136 12.44 -7.17 7.18
CA LEU A 136 12.68 -6.69 8.54
C LEU A 136 13.72 -7.57 9.24
N ILE A 137 14.80 -6.94 9.70
CA ILE A 137 15.91 -7.63 10.38
C ILE A 137 16.05 -7.08 11.80
N GLU A 138 16.09 -7.97 12.79
CA GLU A 138 16.52 -7.63 14.14
C GLU A 138 18.04 -7.56 14.20
N MET A 139 18.60 -6.41 14.57
CA MET A 139 20.04 -6.17 14.45
C MET A 139 20.87 -6.86 15.53
N ASP A 140 20.33 -7.02 16.74
CA ASP A 140 21.06 -7.61 17.87
C ASP A 140 21.33 -9.11 17.63
N LYS A 141 20.30 -9.84 17.19
CA LYS A 141 20.41 -11.27 16.84
C LYS A 141 20.81 -11.50 15.38
N LYS A 142 20.78 -10.46 14.54
CA LYS A 142 20.96 -10.51 13.08
C LYS A 142 19.99 -11.47 12.40
N GLU A 143 18.77 -11.53 12.90
CA GLU A 143 17.74 -12.44 12.42
C GLU A 143 16.79 -11.73 11.47
N ASN A 144 16.50 -12.38 10.34
CA ASN A 144 15.45 -11.94 9.44
C ASN A 144 14.09 -12.38 10.01
N LEU A 145 13.21 -11.42 10.29
CA LEU A 145 11.85 -11.67 10.76
C LEU A 145 10.89 -12.00 9.61
N GLY A 146 11.25 -11.65 8.38
CA GLY A 146 10.47 -11.97 7.19
C GLY A 146 10.31 -10.80 6.23
N VAL A 147 9.55 -11.06 5.17
CA VAL A 147 9.12 -10.06 4.18
C VAL A 147 7.79 -9.47 4.63
N GLY A 148 7.72 -8.15 4.72
CA GLY A 148 6.47 -7.41 4.84
C GLY A 148 6.06 -6.80 3.51
N LEU A 149 4.77 -6.59 3.33
CA LEU A 149 4.20 -5.84 2.22
C LEU A 149 3.49 -4.61 2.77
N GLY A 150 3.56 -3.50 2.02
CA GLY A 150 2.58 -2.42 2.17
C GLY A 150 1.15 -2.90 1.91
N ALA A 151 0.18 -2.04 2.22
CA ALA A 151 -1.23 -2.32 1.97
C ALA A 151 -1.79 -1.32 0.97
N ASP A 152 -2.56 -1.83 0.01
CA ASP A 152 -3.33 -0.99 -0.92
C ASP A 152 -4.69 -0.65 -0.28
N GLU A 153 -4.72 0.43 0.49
CA GLU A 153 -5.94 0.89 1.15
C GLU A 153 -7.05 1.30 0.16
N GLU A 154 -6.72 1.59 -1.10
CA GLU A 154 -7.70 1.89 -2.17
C GLU A 154 -8.51 0.64 -2.54
N LYS A 155 -7.87 -0.52 -2.42
CA LYS A 155 -8.53 -1.83 -2.47
C LYS A 155 -9.09 -2.23 -1.10
N GLY A 156 -9.21 -1.33 -0.13
CA GLY A 156 -9.76 -1.65 1.20
C GLY A 156 -8.91 -2.65 1.99
N GLU A 157 -7.63 -2.79 1.64
CA GLU A 157 -6.68 -3.57 2.42
C GLU A 157 -6.42 -2.93 3.77
N ARG A 158 -6.02 -3.76 4.74
CA ARG A 158 -5.57 -3.29 6.04
C ARG A 158 -4.09 -3.48 6.15
N LEU A 159 -3.41 -2.42 6.58
CA LEU A 159 -2.00 -2.49 6.90
C LEU A 159 -1.83 -3.30 8.18
N GLN A 160 -1.14 -4.43 8.09
CA GLN A 160 -0.93 -5.29 9.25
C GLN A 160 0.21 -4.75 10.12
N ALA A 161 -0.02 -4.76 11.43
CA ALA A 161 0.99 -4.38 12.39
C ALA A 161 1.98 -5.53 12.66
N TRP A 162 3.25 -5.18 12.81
CA TRP A 162 4.30 -6.05 13.29
C TRP A 162 4.34 -6.01 14.82
N ILE A 163 4.19 -7.16 15.46
CA ILE A 163 4.41 -7.33 16.89
C ILE A 163 5.84 -7.79 17.11
N LEU A 164 6.64 -6.91 17.70
CA LEU A 164 8.10 -7.01 17.76
C LEU A 164 8.58 -7.08 19.20
N GLN A 165 9.72 -7.76 19.41
CA GLN A 165 10.44 -7.63 20.67
C GLN A 165 11.15 -6.27 20.76
N PRO A 166 11.33 -5.69 21.95
CA PRO A 166 12.10 -4.46 22.10
C PRO A 166 13.56 -4.65 21.64
N SER A 167 13.95 -3.99 20.54
CA SER A 167 15.31 -4.10 19.96
C SER A 167 15.55 -2.98 18.93
N THR A 168 16.71 -3.03 18.27
CA THR A 168 17.02 -2.24 17.08
C THR A 168 16.74 -3.06 15.84
N TYR A 169 16.00 -2.47 14.90
CA TYR A 169 15.60 -3.10 13.66
C TYR A 169 16.17 -2.37 12.46
N LYS A 170 16.38 -3.13 11.38
CA LYS A 170 16.76 -2.64 10.06
C LYS A 170 15.76 -3.14 9.04
N VAL A 171 15.11 -2.20 8.35
CA VAL A 171 14.32 -2.46 7.15
C VAL A 171 15.24 -2.37 5.95
N ILE A 172 15.17 -3.33 5.04
CA ILE A 172 15.91 -3.30 3.78
C ILE A 172 15.03 -3.68 2.61
N LYS A 173 15.40 -3.25 1.40
CA LYS A 173 14.78 -3.74 0.17
C LYS A 173 14.97 -5.25 0.05
N VAL A 174 13.96 -5.94 -0.46
CA VAL A 174 14.04 -7.40 -0.65
C VAL A 174 15.24 -7.73 -1.54
N GLY A 175 16.07 -8.66 -1.07
CA GLY A 175 17.31 -9.04 -1.76
C GLY A 175 18.56 -8.21 -1.47
N GLU A 176 18.45 -7.07 -0.78
CA GLU A 176 19.64 -6.33 -0.34
C GLU A 176 20.46 -7.10 0.70
N ASN A 177 21.73 -6.74 0.87
CA ASN A 177 22.52 -7.28 1.98
C ASN A 177 22.15 -6.56 3.29
N TYR A 178 22.14 -7.25 4.44
CA TYR A 178 21.94 -6.58 5.74
C TYR A 178 23.02 -5.52 6.04
N ARG A 179 24.20 -5.63 5.44
CA ARG A 179 25.28 -4.62 5.49
C ARG A 179 25.17 -3.55 4.42
N SER A 180 24.14 -3.60 3.57
CA SER A 180 23.94 -2.60 2.53
C SER A 180 23.83 -1.22 3.17
N TYR A 181 24.53 -0.27 2.55
CA TYR A 181 24.51 1.16 2.88
C TYR A 181 23.58 1.93 1.93
N ARG A 182 22.77 1.21 1.15
CA ARG A 182 21.68 1.73 0.32
C ARG A 182 20.41 0.96 0.62
N ASN A 183 19.27 1.50 0.25
CA ASN A 183 17.98 0.81 0.36
C ASN A 183 17.70 0.24 1.76
N PHE A 184 18.01 1.04 2.79
CA PHE A 184 17.84 0.63 4.18
C PHE A 184 17.36 1.77 5.07
N PHE A 185 16.71 1.38 6.16
CA PHE A 185 16.33 2.27 7.25
C PHE A 185 16.50 1.54 8.58
N THR A 186 16.92 2.24 9.62
CA THR A 186 17.09 1.66 10.96
C THR A 186 16.30 2.44 11.99
N PHE A 187 15.64 1.73 12.89
CA PHE A 187 14.93 2.33 14.01
C PHE A 187 15.10 1.45 15.25
N ARG A 188 14.93 2.07 16.42
CA ARG A 188 14.86 1.38 17.70
C ARG A 188 13.44 1.51 18.20
N ILE A 189 12.92 0.43 18.77
CA ILE A 189 11.60 0.43 19.40
C ILE A 189 11.70 -0.25 20.76
N ASN A 190 11.16 0.40 21.79
CA ASN A 190 11.20 -0.08 23.17
C ASN A 190 9.88 -0.74 23.58
N LYS A 191 9.89 -1.35 24.77
CA LYS A 191 8.73 -2.04 25.35
C LYS A 191 7.52 -1.09 25.45
N GLY A 192 6.39 -1.55 24.91
CA GLY A 192 5.12 -0.83 24.95
C GLY A 192 5.02 0.34 23.97
N GLU A 193 6.06 0.61 23.17
CA GLU A 193 6.02 1.67 22.17
C GLU A 193 5.26 1.24 20.91
N TYR A 194 4.61 2.21 20.29
CA TYR A 194 3.99 2.09 18.98
C TYR A 194 4.73 2.99 17.98
N HIS A 195 5.20 2.45 16.87
CA HIS A 195 5.84 3.23 15.82
C HIS A 195 5.02 3.15 14.53
N ASN A 196 4.62 4.31 14.01
CA ASN A 196 4.03 4.45 12.68
C ASN A 196 5.07 5.07 11.74
N LEU A 197 5.58 4.27 10.82
CA LEU A 197 6.67 4.63 9.92
C LEU A 197 6.18 4.66 8.48
N ASN A 198 6.62 5.66 7.72
CA ASN A 198 6.53 5.63 6.28
C ASN A 198 7.84 5.09 5.69
N LEU A 199 7.72 4.18 4.73
CA LEU A 199 8.80 3.74 3.86
C LEU A 199 8.48 4.22 2.44
N VAL A 200 9.26 5.18 1.95
CA VAL A 200 9.14 5.71 0.60
C VAL A 200 9.94 4.82 -0.34
N MET A 201 9.26 4.22 -1.31
CA MET A 201 9.78 3.22 -2.22
C MET A 201 9.32 3.48 -3.65
N ASP A 202 10.24 3.39 -4.60
CA ASP A 202 9.93 3.39 -6.02
C ASP A 202 9.10 2.15 -6.39
N GLU A 203 7.94 2.34 -7.01
CA GLU A 203 7.01 1.25 -7.31
C GLU A 203 7.57 0.25 -8.33
N ALA A 204 8.33 0.74 -9.32
CA ALA A 204 8.85 -0.09 -10.41
C ALA A 204 10.09 -0.92 -10.00
N THR A 205 11.03 -0.29 -9.30
CA THR A 205 12.33 -0.89 -8.97
C THR A 205 12.38 -1.43 -7.55
N GLY A 206 11.52 -0.95 -6.64
CA GLY A 206 11.54 -1.23 -5.20
C GLY A 206 12.69 -0.55 -4.44
N GLU A 207 13.38 0.43 -5.05
CA GLU A 207 14.42 1.20 -4.35
C GLU A 207 13.83 2.07 -3.25
N PHE A 208 14.55 2.24 -2.14
CA PHE A 208 14.08 3.09 -1.05
C PHE A 208 14.61 4.50 -1.23
N TYR A 209 13.71 5.47 -1.25
CA TYR A 209 14.07 6.89 -1.25
C TYR A 209 14.23 7.44 0.16
N GLY A 210 13.54 6.86 1.14
CA GLY A 210 13.68 7.25 2.53
C GLY A 210 12.68 6.54 3.42
N ALA A 211 12.85 6.70 4.74
CA ALA A 211 11.87 6.28 5.71
C ALA A 211 11.98 7.16 6.95
N GLY A 212 10.87 7.27 7.69
CA GLY A 212 10.82 8.12 8.88
C GLY A 212 9.56 7.93 9.71
N LEU A 213 9.63 8.40 10.95
CA LEU A 213 8.46 8.55 11.80
C LEU A 213 7.51 9.56 11.18
N MET A 214 6.30 9.10 10.91
CA MET A 214 5.23 9.97 10.46
C MET A 214 4.54 10.50 11.71
N ASP A 215 4.66 11.80 11.97
CA ASP A 215 3.72 12.46 12.88
C ASP A 215 2.44 12.71 12.09
N GLU A 216 1.50 11.76 12.16
CA GLU A 216 0.20 11.87 11.46
C GLU A 216 -0.51 13.18 11.81
N SER A 217 -0.27 13.76 13.00
CA SER A 217 -0.91 15.01 13.45
C SER A 217 -0.45 16.25 12.67
N LEU A 218 0.73 16.21 12.05
CA LEU A 218 1.28 17.33 11.28
C LEU A 218 0.72 17.42 9.87
N GLN A 219 0.24 16.30 9.30
CA GLN A 219 -0.21 16.21 7.91
C GLN A 219 -1.68 15.81 7.77
N THR A 220 -2.27 15.23 8.82
CA THR A 220 -3.64 14.69 8.80
C THR A 220 -4.47 15.38 9.86
N LYS A 221 -5.64 15.89 9.47
CA LYS A 221 -6.62 16.42 10.41
C LYS A 221 -7.56 15.29 10.84
N VAL A 222 -7.62 15.02 12.14
CA VAL A 222 -8.54 14.04 12.74
C VAL A 222 -9.70 14.77 13.42
N VAL A 223 -10.93 14.41 13.08
CA VAL A 223 -12.15 14.95 13.71
C VAL A 223 -13.11 13.79 13.99
N GLY A 224 -13.09 13.28 15.23
CA GLY A 224 -13.78 12.04 15.58
C GLY A 224 -13.24 10.88 14.75
N ASP A 225 -14.14 10.10 14.14
CA ASP A 225 -13.79 8.96 13.29
C ASP A 225 -13.33 9.34 11.86
N TRP A 226 -13.29 10.65 11.54
CA TRP A 226 -12.86 11.15 10.24
C TRP A 226 -11.39 11.56 10.25
N LYS A 227 -10.62 11.07 9.26
CA LYS A 227 -9.25 11.50 8.96
C LYS A 227 -9.24 12.18 7.58
N TYR A 228 -8.65 13.36 7.50
CA TYR A 228 -8.53 14.16 6.27
C TYR A 228 -7.05 14.44 5.97
N PHE A 229 -6.64 14.21 4.73
CA PHE A 229 -5.31 14.52 4.23
C PHE A 229 -5.43 15.24 2.90
N PHE A 230 -4.70 16.34 2.73
CA PHE A 230 -4.62 17.07 1.48
C PHE A 230 -3.20 17.60 1.31
N SER A 231 -2.58 17.30 0.18
CA SER A 231 -1.27 17.79 -0.21
C SER A 231 -1.34 18.42 -1.60
N LEU A 232 -0.57 19.48 -1.77
CA LEU A 232 -0.29 20.09 -3.06
C LEU A 232 1.22 20.23 -3.15
N SER A 233 1.79 19.53 -4.10
CA SER A 233 3.22 19.47 -4.37
C SER A 233 3.49 19.97 -5.79
N GLY A 234 4.69 20.45 -6.03
CA GLY A 234 5.12 20.81 -7.36
C GLY A 234 6.63 20.93 -7.44
N ASP A 235 7.15 20.67 -8.62
CA ASP A 235 8.55 20.73 -8.96
C ASP A 235 8.78 21.63 -10.17
N PHE A 236 9.93 22.29 -10.16
CA PHE A 236 10.38 23.17 -11.23
C PHE A 236 11.85 22.86 -11.48
N LEU A 237 12.18 22.47 -12.70
CA LEU A 237 13.53 22.16 -13.13
C LEU A 237 13.88 23.00 -14.36
N LEU A 238 15.02 23.68 -14.27
CA LEU A 238 15.63 24.39 -15.39
C LEU A 238 17.06 23.87 -15.55
N ASN A 239 17.27 23.08 -16.60
CA ASN A 239 18.59 22.63 -17.00
C ASN A 239 19.07 23.50 -18.16
N ALA A 240 20.24 24.10 -18.03
CA ALA A 240 20.88 24.87 -19.08
C ALA A 240 22.32 24.41 -19.23
N THR A 241 22.67 23.96 -20.42
CA THR A 241 24.06 23.64 -20.79
C THR A 241 24.56 24.73 -21.71
N GLN A 242 25.71 25.32 -21.38
CA GLN A 242 26.34 26.38 -22.18
C GLN A 242 27.85 26.19 -22.24
N ASN A 243 28.43 26.26 -23.44
CA ASN A 243 29.88 26.23 -23.69
C ASN A 243 30.59 24.99 -23.10
N VAL A 244 29.90 23.85 -23.02
CA VAL A 244 30.50 22.59 -22.57
C VAL A 244 31.06 21.84 -23.79
N PHE A 245 32.36 21.55 -23.78
CA PHE A 245 33.01 20.90 -24.91
C PHE A 245 32.40 19.53 -25.19
N GLY A 246 31.89 19.34 -26.41
CA GLY A 246 31.27 18.09 -26.85
C GLY A 246 29.79 17.94 -26.46
N VAL A 247 29.15 18.96 -25.89
CA VAL A 247 27.71 18.98 -25.60
C VAL A 247 27.11 20.23 -26.22
N GLU A 248 26.00 20.10 -26.95
CA GLU A 248 25.31 21.25 -27.54
C GLU A 248 24.66 22.12 -26.46
N ASP A 249 24.70 23.43 -26.70
CA ASP A 249 24.00 24.40 -25.85
C ASP A 249 22.49 24.13 -25.96
N HIS A 250 21.85 23.92 -24.80
CA HIS A 250 20.42 23.67 -24.74
C HIS A 250 19.85 24.15 -23.41
N TYR A 251 18.60 24.59 -23.43
CA TYR A 251 17.77 24.71 -22.23
C TYR A 251 16.63 23.69 -22.24
N LEU A 252 16.39 23.09 -21.07
CA LEU A 252 15.23 22.27 -20.77
C LEU A 252 14.55 22.86 -19.54
N PHE A 253 13.29 23.26 -19.72
CA PHE A 253 12.39 23.64 -18.64
C PHE A 253 11.39 22.51 -18.42
N SER A 254 11.21 22.06 -17.19
CA SER A 254 10.09 21.21 -16.81
C SER A 254 9.46 21.70 -15.52
N ALA A 255 8.14 21.62 -15.45
CA ALA A 255 7.38 21.95 -14.27
C ALA A 255 6.26 20.93 -14.11
N SER A 256 6.08 20.43 -12.89
CA SER A 256 5.01 19.51 -12.57
C SER A 256 4.30 19.92 -11.28
N THR A 257 3.03 19.58 -11.16
CA THR A 257 2.21 19.79 -9.98
C THR A 257 1.40 18.54 -9.70
N LEU A 258 1.37 18.14 -8.43
CA LEU A 258 0.60 17.03 -7.93
C LEU A 258 -0.32 17.53 -6.82
N PHE A 259 -1.60 17.23 -6.93
CA PHE A 259 -2.56 17.33 -5.85
C PHE A 259 -2.99 15.92 -5.42
N ASP A 260 -2.93 15.66 -4.12
CA ASP A 260 -3.41 14.41 -3.53
C ASP A 260 -4.28 14.72 -2.32
N GLY A 261 -5.49 14.18 -2.31
CA GLY A 261 -6.46 14.37 -1.26
C GLY A 261 -7.09 13.05 -0.86
N SER A 262 -7.15 12.76 0.44
CA SER A 262 -7.87 11.60 0.96
C SER A 262 -8.77 11.94 2.14
N ILE A 263 -9.90 11.23 2.18
CA ILE A 263 -10.89 11.32 3.25
C ILE A 263 -11.20 9.91 3.69
N ARG A 264 -11.00 9.64 4.98
CA ARG A 264 -11.26 8.34 5.59
C ARG A 264 -12.25 8.51 6.73
N TYR A 265 -13.24 7.64 6.77
CA TYR A 265 -14.10 7.43 7.92
C TYR A 265 -13.97 5.99 8.35
N ASN A 266 -13.67 5.76 9.62
CA ASN A 266 -13.53 4.40 10.12
C ASN A 266 -14.09 4.29 11.53
N ARG A 267 -15.14 3.49 11.65
CA ARG A 267 -15.79 3.10 12.91
C ARG A 267 -16.02 1.59 12.86
N GLU A 268 -16.11 0.91 14.01
CA GLU A 268 -16.15 -0.57 14.12
C GLU A 268 -16.80 -1.31 12.93
N ASN A 269 -18.04 -0.94 12.58
CA ASN A 269 -18.84 -1.62 11.56
C ASN A 269 -18.81 -0.95 10.18
N ILE A 270 -18.10 0.16 9.99
CA ILE A 270 -18.12 0.90 8.73
C ILE A 270 -16.75 1.51 8.43
N SER A 271 -16.24 1.20 7.26
CA SER A 271 -15.02 1.78 6.72
C SER A 271 -15.35 2.44 5.39
N PHE A 272 -15.00 3.71 5.25
CA PHE A 272 -15.18 4.50 4.05
C PHE A 272 -13.89 5.23 3.74
N PHE A 273 -13.47 5.16 2.48
CA PHE A 273 -12.22 5.74 2.04
C PHE A 273 -12.40 6.34 0.66
N ASN A 274 -11.96 7.57 0.50
CA ASN A 274 -11.93 8.27 -0.78
C ASN A 274 -10.57 8.88 -0.98
N ARG A 275 -10.16 8.90 -2.24
CA ARG A 275 -8.96 9.55 -2.67
C ARG A 275 -9.16 10.22 -4.02
N ILE A 276 -8.54 11.38 -4.18
CA ILE A 276 -8.41 12.09 -5.45
C ILE A 276 -6.92 12.40 -5.66
N GLU A 277 -6.45 12.14 -6.87
CA GLU A 277 -5.12 12.45 -7.36
C GLU A 277 -5.27 13.29 -8.63
N THR A 278 -4.45 14.32 -8.77
CA THR A 278 -4.35 15.12 -9.98
C THR A 278 -2.89 15.44 -10.24
N GLU A 279 -2.36 14.98 -11.36
CA GLU A 279 -0.98 15.17 -11.77
C GLU A 279 -0.93 15.91 -13.11
N GLU A 280 -0.16 16.98 -13.15
CA GLU A 280 -0.06 17.89 -14.29
C GLU A 280 1.40 18.24 -14.52
N GLY A 281 1.91 18.06 -15.73
CA GLY A 281 3.32 18.26 -16.04
C GLY A 281 3.55 18.86 -17.43
N PHE A 282 4.46 19.82 -17.51
CA PHE A 282 4.85 20.51 -18.73
C PHE A 282 6.36 20.43 -18.92
N ASN A 283 6.79 20.25 -20.16
CA ASN A 283 8.19 20.36 -20.55
C ASN A 283 8.34 21.29 -21.77
N ARG A 284 9.49 21.96 -21.84
CA ARG A 284 9.88 22.76 -22.99
C ARG A 284 11.37 22.63 -23.21
N GLU A 285 11.72 22.20 -24.41
CA GLU A 285 13.07 22.16 -24.92
C GLU A 285 13.34 23.36 -25.82
N GLU A 286 14.61 23.72 -25.96
CA GLU A 286 15.05 24.76 -26.88
C GLU A 286 14.58 24.49 -28.31
N GLY A 287 14.00 25.52 -28.95
CA GLY A 287 13.46 25.42 -30.31
C GLY A 287 12.14 24.65 -30.43
N ARG A 288 11.60 24.08 -29.33
CA ARG A 288 10.34 23.34 -29.30
C ARG A 288 9.25 24.09 -28.53
N GLU A 289 7.99 23.81 -28.88
CA GLU A 289 6.84 24.33 -28.13
C GLU A 289 6.75 23.69 -26.74
N PHE A 290 5.98 24.31 -25.85
CA PHE A 290 5.60 23.65 -24.59
C PHE A 290 4.81 22.37 -24.92
N ARG A 291 5.28 21.26 -24.39
CA ARG A 291 4.63 19.96 -24.50
C ARG A 291 4.12 19.58 -23.12
N LYS A 292 2.98 18.90 -23.11
CA LYS A 292 2.41 18.34 -21.89
C LYS A 292 3.04 16.96 -21.69
N ALA A 293 3.66 16.75 -20.54
CA ALA A 293 4.34 15.51 -20.19
C ALA A 293 3.44 14.59 -19.35
N LEU A 294 2.64 15.17 -18.46
CA LEU A 294 1.76 14.45 -17.52
C LEU A 294 0.40 15.14 -17.50
N ASP A 295 -0.67 14.36 -17.60
CA ASP A 295 -2.06 14.77 -17.44
C ASP A 295 -2.81 13.58 -16.88
N ARG A 296 -3.19 13.62 -15.61
CA ARG A 296 -3.89 12.51 -15.00
C ARG A 296 -4.73 12.95 -13.84
N VAL A 297 -5.97 12.47 -13.83
CA VAL A 297 -6.85 12.53 -12.67
C VAL A 297 -7.31 11.13 -12.33
N ARG A 298 -7.12 10.77 -11.06
CA ARG A 298 -7.66 9.54 -10.51
C ARG A 298 -8.55 9.84 -9.33
N PHE A 299 -9.66 9.15 -9.27
CA PHE A 299 -10.50 9.12 -8.08
C PHE A 299 -10.78 7.67 -7.69
N ARG A 300 -10.74 7.38 -6.40
CA ARG A 300 -11.01 6.06 -5.84
C ARG A 300 -11.90 6.24 -4.62
N SER A 301 -12.93 5.41 -4.51
CA SER A 301 -13.84 5.39 -3.39
C SER A 301 -14.21 3.95 -3.06
N ILE A 302 -14.19 3.60 -1.78
CA ILE A 302 -14.64 2.32 -1.28
C ILE A 302 -15.38 2.51 0.04
N ILE A 303 -16.51 1.81 0.18
CA ILE A 303 -17.26 1.68 1.43
C ILE A 303 -17.45 0.20 1.75
N ILE A 304 -17.21 -0.16 3.01
CA ILE A 304 -17.39 -1.51 3.54
C ILE A 304 -18.23 -1.38 4.81
N TYR A 305 -19.37 -2.07 4.85
CA TYR A 305 -20.23 -2.13 6.04
C TYR A 305 -20.19 -3.53 6.63
N ARG A 306 -19.54 -3.72 7.78
CA ARG A 306 -19.41 -5.02 8.45
C ARG A 306 -20.68 -5.35 9.23
N ILE A 307 -21.41 -6.35 8.74
CA ILE A 307 -22.58 -6.90 9.43
C ILE A 307 -22.12 -7.88 10.50
N PHE A 308 -21.09 -8.67 10.18
CA PHE A 308 -20.40 -9.56 11.10
C PHE A 308 -18.90 -9.21 11.12
N PRO A 309 -18.16 -9.58 12.17
CA PRO A 309 -16.71 -9.35 12.21
C PRO A 309 -15.94 -9.94 11.01
N TRP A 310 -16.49 -10.99 10.38
CA TRP A 310 -15.89 -11.68 9.24
C TRP A 310 -16.54 -11.34 7.89
N PHE A 311 -17.65 -10.59 7.86
CA PHE A 311 -18.41 -10.34 6.62
C PHE A 311 -19.10 -8.98 6.59
N GLY A 312 -19.04 -8.32 5.44
CA GLY A 312 -19.83 -7.14 5.15
C GLY A 312 -19.98 -6.89 3.65
N PRO A 313 -21.11 -6.31 3.18
CA PRO A 313 -21.18 -5.77 1.83
C PRO A 313 -20.16 -4.65 1.61
N TYR A 314 -19.66 -4.55 0.38
CA TYR A 314 -18.87 -3.41 -0.08
C TYR A 314 -19.44 -2.82 -1.38
N ALA A 315 -19.09 -1.56 -1.60
CA ALA A 315 -19.22 -0.90 -2.89
C ALA A 315 -17.96 -0.08 -3.17
N ARG A 316 -17.50 -0.06 -4.42
CA ARG A 316 -16.34 0.70 -4.87
C ARG A 316 -16.60 1.41 -6.19
N VAL A 317 -15.96 2.56 -6.35
CA VAL A 317 -15.93 3.34 -7.60
C VAL A 317 -14.50 3.83 -7.82
N GLY A 318 -13.98 3.61 -9.02
CA GLY A 318 -12.73 4.15 -9.51
C GLY A 318 -12.98 4.92 -10.79
N LEU A 319 -12.35 6.07 -10.93
CA LEU A 319 -12.41 6.93 -12.10
C LEU A 319 -10.97 7.29 -12.49
N ASP A 320 -10.64 7.15 -13.77
CA ASP A 320 -9.38 7.58 -14.37
C ASP A 320 -9.67 8.42 -15.60
N THR A 321 -9.03 9.58 -15.72
CA THR A 321 -9.22 10.50 -16.86
C THR A 321 -8.08 11.49 -17.01
N ASN A 322 -8.11 12.27 -18.10
CA ASN A 322 -7.26 13.45 -18.34
C ASN A 322 -8.07 14.75 -18.17
N LEU A 323 -7.46 15.87 -17.82
CA LEU A 323 -8.12 17.18 -17.66
C LEU A 323 -8.06 18.05 -18.92
N PHE A 324 -7.06 17.85 -19.78
CA PHE A 324 -6.82 18.72 -20.94
C PHE A 324 -6.60 17.90 -22.22
N ASN A 325 -6.54 18.58 -23.36
CA ASN A 325 -6.25 17.94 -24.64
C ASN A 325 -4.82 17.37 -24.63
N GLN A 326 -4.68 16.14 -25.10
CA GLN A 326 -3.37 15.50 -25.32
C GLN A 326 -2.98 15.59 -26.79
N TYR A 327 -1.70 15.80 -27.05
CA TYR A 327 -1.17 15.95 -28.40
C TYR A 327 0.03 15.04 -28.61
N TYR A 328 0.06 14.36 -29.76
CA TYR A 328 1.26 13.74 -30.29
C TYR A 328 1.99 14.74 -31.17
N PHE A 329 3.29 14.94 -30.91
CA PHE A 329 4.12 15.88 -31.64
C PHE A 329 5.06 15.14 -32.58
N PHE A 330 5.13 15.58 -33.84
CA PHE A 330 6.06 15.04 -34.81
C PHE A 330 7.33 15.89 -34.85
N ASP A 331 8.50 15.26 -34.99
CA ASP A 331 9.78 15.98 -35.09
C ASP A 331 9.91 16.74 -36.43
N GLN A 332 9.24 16.24 -37.47
CA GLN A 332 9.08 16.89 -38.76
C GLN A 332 7.62 16.78 -39.20
N PRO A 333 7.09 17.72 -40.00
CA PRO A 333 5.75 17.61 -40.54
C PRO A 333 5.53 16.26 -41.22
N THR A 334 4.58 15.48 -40.71
CA THR A 334 4.39 14.07 -41.06
C THR A 334 2.98 13.86 -41.60
N SER A 335 2.85 13.01 -42.60
CA SER A 335 1.53 12.58 -43.07
C SER A 335 1.02 11.47 -42.16
N VAL A 336 -0.19 11.67 -41.63
CA VAL A 336 -0.81 10.76 -40.66
C VAL A 336 -2.01 10.09 -41.31
N THR A 337 -2.04 8.77 -41.24
CA THR A 337 -3.21 7.98 -41.65
C THR A 337 -4.01 7.61 -40.41
N ILE A 338 -5.28 7.99 -40.38
CA ILE A 338 -6.21 7.64 -39.30
C ILE A 338 -7.02 6.42 -39.74
N GLN A 339 -7.01 5.38 -38.92
CA GLN A 339 -7.79 4.17 -39.10
C GLN A 339 -8.92 4.08 -38.08
N ASP A 340 -10.02 3.43 -38.45
CA ASP A 340 -11.03 2.99 -37.50
C ASP A 340 -10.54 1.80 -36.64
N SER A 341 -11.38 1.35 -35.71
CA SER A 341 -11.10 0.19 -34.85
C SER A 341 -10.99 -1.13 -35.62
N GLU A 342 -11.50 -1.21 -36.85
CA GLU A 342 -11.43 -2.38 -37.73
C GLU A 342 -10.21 -2.32 -38.68
N GLY A 343 -9.42 -1.23 -38.62
CA GLY A 343 -8.25 -1.01 -39.45
C GLY A 343 -8.53 -0.40 -40.83
N ASN A 344 -9.76 0.01 -41.12
CA ASN A 344 -10.08 0.72 -42.35
C ASN A 344 -9.60 2.17 -42.25
N GLU A 345 -9.01 2.68 -43.33
CA GLU A 345 -8.59 4.07 -43.41
C GLU A 345 -9.79 5.01 -43.44
N LEU A 346 -9.87 5.91 -42.45
CA LEU A 346 -10.91 6.92 -42.33
C LEU A 346 -10.49 8.25 -42.96
N ASP A 347 -9.24 8.65 -42.75
CA ASP A 347 -8.73 9.96 -43.12
C ASP A 347 -7.21 9.93 -43.28
N THR A 348 -6.67 10.74 -44.19
CA THR A 348 -5.23 10.97 -44.32
C THR A 348 -4.97 12.46 -44.19
N ARG A 349 -4.21 12.86 -43.17
CA ARG A 349 -3.89 14.25 -42.89
C ARG A 349 -2.43 14.51 -43.24
N PRO A 350 -2.15 15.20 -44.36
CA PRO A 350 -0.77 15.51 -44.74
C PRO A 350 -0.19 16.65 -43.90
N ASP A 351 1.13 16.64 -43.73
CA ASP A 351 1.92 17.77 -43.23
C ASP A 351 1.56 18.25 -41.80
N LEU A 352 1.22 17.32 -40.90
CA LEU A 352 0.90 17.64 -39.51
C LEU A 352 2.16 17.78 -38.66
N ALA A 353 2.27 18.91 -37.93
CA ALA A 353 3.28 19.10 -36.88
C ALA A 353 2.85 18.49 -35.53
N ARG A 354 1.54 18.41 -35.29
CA ARG A 354 0.96 17.72 -34.13
C ARG A 354 -0.43 17.18 -34.43
N LEU A 355 -0.81 16.13 -33.73
CA LEU A 355 -2.13 15.53 -33.76
C LEU A 355 -2.74 15.57 -32.36
N GLU A 356 -3.98 16.06 -32.23
CA GLU A 356 -4.74 15.88 -30.98
C GLU A 356 -5.09 14.40 -30.85
N THR A 357 -4.62 13.76 -29.78
CA THR A 357 -4.80 12.32 -29.53
C THR A 357 -5.85 12.03 -28.50
N ALA A 358 -6.19 12.97 -27.63
CA ALA A 358 -7.28 12.85 -26.67
C ALA A 358 -7.84 14.23 -26.31
N GLN A 359 -9.14 14.28 -26.01
CA GLN A 359 -9.83 15.47 -25.52
C GLN A 359 -9.87 15.53 -23.99
N PRO A 360 -10.23 16.68 -23.38
CA PRO A 360 -10.45 16.79 -21.96
C PRO A 360 -11.48 15.76 -21.51
N PHE A 361 -11.21 15.13 -20.37
CA PHE A 361 -12.04 14.08 -19.81
C PHE A 361 -12.17 12.82 -20.69
N SER A 362 -11.18 12.56 -21.56
CA SER A 362 -11.16 11.41 -22.48
C SER A 362 -9.77 10.73 -22.50
N PRO A 363 -9.67 9.39 -22.42
CA PRO A 363 -10.75 8.48 -22.06
C PRO A 363 -11.16 8.66 -20.60
N LEU A 364 -12.46 8.60 -20.32
CA LEU A 364 -13.00 8.48 -18.98
C LEU A 364 -13.21 7.00 -18.67
N THR A 365 -12.31 6.42 -17.88
CA THR A 365 -12.43 5.02 -17.44
C THR A 365 -13.11 4.98 -16.08
N LEU A 366 -14.25 4.30 -16.01
CA LEU A 366 -15.04 4.09 -14.81
C LEU A 366 -14.99 2.62 -14.40
N ARG A 367 -14.66 2.35 -13.14
CA ARG A 367 -14.59 1.01 -12.54
C ARG A 367 -15.50 0.97 -11.33
N GLU A 368 -16.62 0.28 -11.41
CA GLU A 368 -17.57 0.14 -10.32
C GLU A 368 -17.57 -1.32 -9.86
N GLY A 369 -17.80 -1.54 -8.57
CA GLY A 369 -17.87 -2.90 -8.02
C GLY A 369 -18.73 -2.97 -6.78
N VAL A 370 -19.57 -4.00 -6.68
CA VAL A 370 -20.39 -4.27 -5.50
C VAL A 370 -20.35 -5.75 -5.17
N GLY A 371 -20.28 -6.09 -3.88
CA GLY A 371 -20.19 -7.49 -3.49
C GLY A 371 -20.01 -7.72 -2.00
N GLY A 372 -19.44 -8.87 -1.65
CA GLY A 372 -19.11 -9.26 -0.29
C GLY A 372 -17.62 -9.09 0.00
N ASN A 373 -17.32 -8.51 1.16
CA ASN A 373 -16.00 -8.47 1.77
C ASN A 373 -15.96 -9.46 2.93
N PHE A 374 -14.98 -10.35 2.92
CA PHE A 374 -14.82 -11.45 3.87
C PHE A 374 -13.46 -11.38 4.54
N ASP A 375 -13.46 -11.24 5.87
CA ASP A 375 -12.26 -11.39 6.71
C ASP A 375 -12.27 -12.85 7.22
N LEU A 376 -11.77 -13.78 6.41
CA LEU A 376 -11.98 -15.23 6.60
C LEU A 376 -11.13 -15.82 7.73
N LEU A 377 -9.88 -15.34 7.87
CA LEU A 377 -8.96 -15.77 8.92
C LEU A 377 -8.16 -14.55 9.40
N ASN A 378 -8.04 -14.40 10.72
CA ASN A 378 -7.13 -13.44 11.35
C ASN A 378 -6.48 -14.14 12.56
N SER A 379 -5.28 -14.67 12.36
CA SER A 379 -4.57 -15.45 13.39
C SER A 379 -3.07 -15.21 13.34
N ILE A 380 -2.37 -15.60 14.40
CA ILE A 380 -0.90 -15.51 14.47
C ILE A 380 -0.18 -16.34 13.37
N TRP A 381 -0.88 -17.29 12.74
CA TRP A 381 -0.31 -18.15 11.70
C TRP A 381 -0.78 -17.78 10.30
N LEU A 382 -1.98 -17.24 10.16
CA LEU A 382 -2.62 -17.08 8.87
C LEU A 382 -3.69 -15.99 8.90
N ASN A 383 -3.59 -15.09 7.92
CA ASN A 383 -4.52 -14.02 7.63
C ASN A 383 -5.02 -14.18 6.20
N PHE A 384 -6.35 -14.23 6.02
CA PHE A 384 -6.97 -14.37 4.71
C PHE A 384 -8.14 -13.41 4.56
N TYR A 385 -8.05 -12.54 3.56
CA TYR A 385 -9.08 -11.60 3.15
C TYR A 385 -9.53 -11.96 1.75
N LEU A 386 -10.85 -11.96 1.54
CA LEU A 386 -11.45 -12.25 0.25
C LEU A 386 -12.52 -11.22 -0.05
N ARG A 387 -12.52 -10.72 -1.27
CA ARG A 387 -13.57 -9.89 -1.82
C ARG A 387 -14.06 -10.52 -3.10
N THR A 388 -15.37 -10.59 -3.27
CA THR A 388 -15.96 -11.03 -4.52
C THR A 388 -17.27 -10.33 -4.77
N GLY A 389 -17.55 -10.05 -6.04
CA GLY A 389 -18.71 -9.26 -6.43
C GLY A 389 -18.91 -9.20 -7.93
N ILE A 390 -19.77 -8.29 -8.34
CA ILE A 390 -20.00 -7.94 -9.73
C ILE A 390 -19.36 -6.57 -9.94
N GLY A 391 -18.59 -6.45 -11.02
CA GLY A 391 -17.94 -5.22 -11.42
C GLY A 391 -18.41 -4.76 -12.80
N LEU A 392 -18.38 -3.44 -12.99
CA LEU A 392 -18.60 -2.76 -14.27
C LEU A 392 -17.31 -2.00 -14.60
N ARG A 393 -16.79 -2.18 -15.80
CA ARG A 393 -15.67 -1.40 -16.34
C ARG A 393 -16.14 -0.74 -17.62
N GLN A 394 -16.12 0.57 -17.66
CA GLN A 394 -16.53 1.35 -18.82
C GLN A 394 -15.37 2.25 -19.20
N SER A 395 -15.04 2.34 -20.49
CA SER A 395 -14.17 3.39 -20.99
C SER A 395 -14.95 4.19 -22.00
N LEU A 396 -15.19 5.44 -21.66
CA LEU A 396 -15.94 6.38 -22.47
C LEU A 396 -14.94 7.28 -23.18
N VAL A 397 -14.96 7.21 -24.51
CA VAL A 397 -14.15 8.04 -25.39
C VAL A 397 -15.02 9.16 -25.92
N HIS A 398 -14.85 10.36 -25.38
CA HIS A 398 -15.43 11.54 -25.99
C HIS A 398 -14.52 12.05 -27.11
N GLY A 399 -15.12 12.31 -28.28
CA GLY A 399 -14.42 12.84 -29.44
C GLY A 399 -13.56 11.81 -30.16
N ASP A 400 -12.33 12.19 -30.44
CA ASP A 400 -11.34 11.36 -31.12
C ASP A 400 -10.23 10.98 -30.11
N LEU A 401 -10.12 9.68 -29.81
CA LEU A 401 -8.99 9.09 -29.11
C LEU A 401 -8.18 8.26 -30.09
N PHE A 402 -6.89 8.52 -30.19
CA PHE A 402 -6.01 7.84 -31.14
C PHE A 402 -4.86 7.14 -30.43
N SER A 403 -4.65 5.86 -30.74
CA SER A 403 -3.46 5.11 -30.35
C SER A 403 -2.51 4.97 -31.53
N ALA A 404 -1.21 5.18 -31.31
CA ALA A 404 -0.20 4.98 -32.35
C ALA A 404 -0.08 3.49 -32.67
N SER A 405 -0.16 3.15 -33.95
CA SER A 405 0.14 1.80 -34.44
C SER A 405 1.65 1.65 -34.59
N ASP A 406 2.19 0.50 -34.20
CA ASP A 406 3.59 0.18 -34.44
C ASP A 406 3.82 -0.02 -35.94
N THR A 407 4.41 0.98 -36.60
CA THR A 407 4.69 0.96 -38.04
C THR A 407 6.18 1.12 -38.29
N SER A 408 6.74 0.18 -39.06
CA SER A 408 8.14 0.20 -39.51
C SER A 408 8.47 1.27 -40.55
N ASP A 409 7.48 2.02 -41.05
CA ASP A 409 7.65 3.11 -42.02
C ASP A 409 7.66 4.48 -41.32
N PRO A 410 8.79 5.21 -41.31
CA PRO A 410 8.90 6.52 -40.68
C PRO A 410 8.10 7.64 -41.39
N GLN A 411 7.65 7.43 -42.63
CA GLN A 411 6.99 8.48 -43.43
C GLN A 411 5.46 8.40 -43.42
N ASN A 412 4.88 7.31 -42.90
CA ASN A 412 3.44 7.16 -42.75
C ASN A 412 3.10 6.57 -41.38
N VAL A 413 2.79 7.44 -40.43
CA VAL A 413 2.42 7.03 -39.08
C VAL A 413 0.92 6.75 -39.05
N ILE A 414 0.55 5.56 -38.62
CA ILE A 414 -0.85 5.14 -38.54
C ILE A 414 -1.35 5.33 -37.11
N PHE A 415 -2.48 6.01 -36.97
CA PHE A 415 -3.19 6.14 -35.70
C PHE A 415 -4.53 5.41 -35.79
N LYS A 416 -4.81 4.54 -34.82
CA LYS A 416 -6.08 3.83 -34.72
C LYS A 416 -7.00 4.54 -33.75
N ARG A 417 -8.25 4.74 -34.18
CA ARG A 417 -9.29 5.26 -33.31
C ARG A 417 -9.65 4.21 -32.26
N VAL A 418 -9.57 4.61 -30.99
CA VAL A 418 -10.03 3.81 -29.87
C VAL A 418 -11.50 4.14 -29.62
N GLY A 419 -12.34 3.11 -29.53
CA GLY A 419 -13.76 3.25 -29.25
C GLY A 419 -14.10 3.02 -27.77
N ASP A 420 -15.35 3.27 -27.44
CA ASP A 420 -15.90 2.93 -26.13
C ASP A 420 -15.85 1.41 -25.92
N TYR A 421 -15.68 1.01 -24.66
CA TYR A 421 -15.95 -0.38 -24.26
C TYR A 421 -16.69 -0.43 -22.94
N TYR A 422 -17.47 -1.50 -22.78
CA TYR A 422 -18.27 -1.76 -21.59
C TYR A 422 -18.10 -3.23 -21.24
N LEU A 423 -17.46 -3.50 -20.12
CA LEU A 423 -17.29 -4.86 -19.60
C LEU A 423 -18.08 -4.97 -18.30
N THR A 424 -18.93 -6.00 -18.22
CA THR A 424 -19.57 -6.41 -16.98
C THR A 424 -19.04 -7.78 -16.62
N GLY A 425 -18.71 -8.02 -15.35
CA GLY A 425 -18.05 -9.26 -14.98
C GLY A 425 -18.09 -9.56 -13.49
N ASN A 426 -17.61 -10.75 -13.13
CA ASN A 426 -17.32 -11.06 -11.73
C ASN A 426 -15.96 -10.46 -11.37
N GLU A 427 -15.84 -9.91 -10.17
CA GLU A 427 -14.58 -9.51 -9.58
C GLU A 427 -14.24 -10.40 -8.38
N LEU A 428 -12.96 -10.69 -8.22
CA LEU A 428 -12.39 -11.49 -7.15
C LEU A 428 -11.06 -10.87 -6.73
N THR A 429 -10.94 -10.45 -5.47
CA THR A 429 -9.68 -10.04 -4.88
C THR A 429 -9.41 -10.92 -3.66
N GLY A 430 -8.29 -11.64 -3.62
CA GLY A 430 -7.88 -12.47 -2.50
C GLY A 430 -6.52 -12.04 -1.98
N ILE A 431 -6.39 -11.87 -0.67
CA ILE A 431 -5.13 -11.49 0.00
C ILE A 431 -4.86 -12.47 1.11
N LEU A 432 -3.73 -13.16 1.04
CA LEU A 432 -3.39 -14.25 1.94
C LEU A 432 -1.96 -14.08 2.44
N ASN A 433 -1.81 -13.91 3.75
CA ASN A 433 -0.53 -13.66 4.42
C ASN A 433 -0.39 -14.63 5.60
N GLY A 434 0.76 -15.25 5.79
CA GLY A 434 0.94 -16.12 6.95
C GLY A 434 2.22 -16.93 6.97
N TYR A 435 2.22 -17.91 7.86
CA TYR A 435 3.31 -18.81 8.19
C TYR A 435 2.79 -20.24 8.14
N LEU A 436 3.20 -21.01 7.11
CA LEU A 436 2.77 -22.40 6.97
C LEU A 436 3.56 -23.34 7.92
N LEU A 437 4.76 -22.92 8.35
CA LEU A 437 5.70 -23.62 9.25
C LEU A 437 6.57 -22.60 10.01
N GLU A 438 7.33 -23.04 11.04
CA GLU A 438 8.34 -22.20 11.76
C GLU A 438 9.47 -21.64 10.87
N ARG A 439 9.49 -21.99 9.59
CA ARG A 439 10.53 -21.58 8.64
C ARG A 439 9.97 -21.03 7.34
N PHE A 440 8.64 -20.99 7.18
CA PHE A 440 8.04 -20.63 5.91
C PHE A 440 7.01 -19.54 6.13
N SER A 441 7.28 -18.35 5.58
CA SER A 441 6.31 -17.27 5.50
C SER A 441 5.92 -17.01 4.05
N TYR A 442 4.71 -16.52 3.85
CA TYR A 442 4.20 -16.22 2.53
C TYR A 442 3.21 -15.07 2.56
N SER A 443 3.12 -14.35 1.45
CA SER A 443 2.20 -13.25 1.24
C SER A 443 1.81 -13.22 -0.23
N THR A 444 0.51 -13.25 -0.55
CA THR A 444 0.04 -13.22 -1.93
C THR A 444 -1.23 -12.39 -2.05
N GLU A 445 -1.35 -11.66 -3.15
CA GLU A 445 -2.54 -10.95 -3.60
C GLU A 445 -2.89 -11.40 -5.00
N PHE A 446 -4.17 -11.68 -5.21
CA PHE A 446 -4.73 -12.06 -6.49
C PHE A 446 -5.96 -11.21 -6.77
N ASP A 447 -5.93 -10.40 -7.82
CA ASP A 447 -7.07 -9.62 -8.31
C ASP A 447 -7.44 -10.10 -9.71
N VAL A 448 -8.68 -10.54 -9.88
CA VAL A 448 -9.19 -11.02 -11.16
C VAL A 448 -10.54 -10.42 -11.48
N PHE A 449 -10.69 -10.05 -12.74
CA PHE A 449 -11.95 -9.67 -13.34
C PHE A 449 -12.28 -10.62 -14.49
N PHE A 450 -13.45 -11.25 -14.42
CA PHE A 450 -13.96 -12.19 -15.41
C PHE A 450 -15.10 -11.52 -16.20
N PRO A 451 -14.85 -10.99 -17.41
CA PRO A 451 -15.91 -10.43 -18.25
C PRO A 451 -16.95 -11.49 -18.59
N PHE A 452 -18.24 -11.15 -18.50
CA PHE A 452 -19.33 -12.08 -18.86
C PHE A 452 -19.41 -12.36 -20.34
N GLU A 453 -19.02 -11.39 -21.17
CA GLU A 453 -19.04 -11.50 -22.63
C GLU A 453 -17.86 -12.32 -23.16
N ASP A 454 -16.74 -12.33 -22.43
CA ASP A 454 -15.56 -13.11 -22.75
C ASP A 454 -14.92 -13.71 -21.49
N LEU A 455 -15.45 -14.85 -21.06
CA LEU A 455 -14.93 -15.60 -19.91
C LEU A 455 -13.55 -16.23 -20.20
N GLY A 456 -13.13 -16.28 -21.48
CA GLY A 456 -11.86 -16.86 -21.92
C GLY A 456 -10.66 -15.96 -21.62
N ASP A 457 -10.89 -14.65 -21.56
CA ASP A 457 -9.86 -13.64 -21.35
C ASP A 457 -10.08 -12.81 -20.07
N PRO A 458 -9.82 -13.43 -18.89
CA PRO A 458 -9.86 -12.70 -17.64
C PRO A 458 -8.69 -11.71 -17.55
N ILE A 459 -8.95 -10.60 -16.86
CA ILE A 459 -7.92 -9.65 -16.47
C ILE A 459 -7.40 -10.09 -15.11
N ILE A 460 -6.11 -10.41 -15.02
CA ILE A 460 -5.48 -10.99 -13.83
C ILE A 460 -4.29 -10.14 -13.41
N ASN A 461 -4.25 -9.80 -12.12
CA ASN A 461 -3.06 -9.29 -11.45
C ASN A 461 -2.74 -10.21 -10.26
N TRP A 462 -1.54 -10.75 -10.20
CA TRP A 462 -1.13 -11.66 -9.13
C TRP A 462 0.27 -11.32 -8.64
N ILE A 463 0.37 -10.99 -7.36
CA ILE A 463 1.63 -10.70 -6.68
C ILE A 463 1.82 -11.74 -5.56
N SER A 464 3.01 -12.31 -5.45
CA SER A 464 3.33 -13.30 -4.42
C SER A 464 4.77 -13.16 -3.93
N ALA A 465 4.94 -13.30 -2.62
CA ALA A 465 6.21 -13.33 -1.92
C ALA A 465 6.26 -14.55 -0.99
N LEU A 466 7.25 -15.42 -1.18
CA LEU A 466 7.51 -16.61 -0.36
C LEU A 466 8.89 -16.47 0.29
N THR A 467 9.00 -16.78 1.58
CA THR A 467 10.28 -16.78 2.30
C THR A 467 10.46 -18.09 3.06
N LEU A 468 11.56 -18.78 2.77
CA LEU A 468 11.99 -19.98 3.45
C LEU A 468 13.25 -19.70 4.28
N ARG A 469 13.14 -19.73 5.60
CA ARG A 469 14.26 -19.69 6.55
C ARG A 469 14.98 -21.03 6.54
N LEU A 470 16.22 -21.04 6.05
CA LEU A 470 17.07 -22.23 6.05
C LEU A 470 17.75 -22.39 7.42
N THR A 471 18.29 -21.29 7.96
CA THR A 471 18.91 -21.19 9.28
C THR A 471 18.64 -19.81 9.91
N SER A 472 19.10 -19.55 11.13
CA SER A 472 19.03 -18.20 11.72
C SER A 472 19.74 -17.12 10.91
N PHE A 473 20.73 -17.52 10.11
CA PHE A 473 21.56 -16.62 9.31
C PHE A 473 21.32 -16.77 7.79
N SER A 474 20.39 -17.61 7.35
CA SER A 474 20.13 -17.79 5.91
C SER A 474 18.65 -17.99 5.57
N SER A 475 18.22 -17.39 4.46
CA SER A 475 16.84 -17.44 3.96
C SER A 475 16.82 -17.46 2.44
N LEU A 476 15.76 -18.02 1.86
CA LEU A 476 15.48 -18.02 0.43
C LEU A 476 14.17 -17.28 0.20
N ASN A 477 14.20 -16.19 -0.56
CA ASN A 477 13.03 -15.38 -0.90
C ASN A 477 12.67 -15.60 -2.38
N PHE A 478 11.40 -15.82 -2.68
CA PHE A 478 10.86 -15.98 -4.03
C PHE A 478 9.72 -14.99 -4.23
N LEU A 479 9.88 -14.07 -5.17
CA LEU A 479 8.91 -13.04 -5.54
C LEU A 479 8.37 -13.33 -6.94
N VAL A 480 7.08 -13.10 -7.15
CA VAL A 480 6.39 -13.23 -8.44
C VAL A 480 5.42 -12.06 -8.59
N ASP A 481 5.42 -11.45 -9.76
CA ASP A 481 4.43 -10.49 -10.24
C ASP A 481 3.96 -10.97 -11.63
N MET A 482 2.65 -11.06 -11.80
CA MET A 482 2.03 -11.52 -13.03
C MET A 482 0.85 -10.61 -13.37
N THR A 483 0.88 -10.07 -14.59
CA THR A 483 -0.20 -9.25 -15.14
C THR A 483 -0.67 -9.85 -16.47
N LYS A 484 -1.98 -10.08 -16.61
CA LYS A 484 -2.64 -10.42 -17.87
C LYS A 484 -3.79 -9.43 -18.09
N ASP A 485 -3.72 -8.62 -19.15
CA ASP A 485 -4.83 -7.79 -19.60
C ASP A 485 -4.82 -7.73 -21.12
N ALA A 486 -5.65 -8.58 -21.75
CA ALA A 486 -5.74 -8.67 -23.22
C ALA A 486 -6.19 -7.36 -23.89
N ASN A 487 -6.75 -6.41 -23.14
CA ASN A 487 -7.12 -5.08 -23.66
C ASN A 487 -5.90 -4.15 -23.79
N ILE A 488 -4.80 -4.45 -23.09
CA ILE A 488 -3.54 -3.69 -23.14
C ILE A 488 -2.52 -4.44 -23.98
N GLN A 489 -2.32 -5.73 -23.70
CA GLN A 489 -1.38 -6.60 -24.42
C GLN A 489 -1.86 -8.07 -24.32
N GLU A 490 -1.85 -8.79 -25.45
CA GLU A 490 -2.36 -10.16 -25.52
C GLU A 490 -1.55 -11.16 -24.65
N ASP A 491 -0.24 -10.93 -24.51
CA ASP A 491 0.65 -11.81 -23.76
C ASP A 491 0.61 -11.58 -22.26
N VAL A 492 0.75 -12.67 -21.48
CA VAL A 492 0.91 -12.59 -20.03
C VAL A 492 2.29 -12.04 -19.69
N GLN A 493 2.33 -10.98 -18.89
CA GLN A 493 3.56 -10.41 -18.36
C GLN A 493 3.89 -11.10 -17.03
N PHE A 494 5.13 -11.59 -16.91
CA PHE A 494 5.65 -12.24 -15.71
C PHE A 494 6.99 -11.63 -15.32
N ASP A 495 7.10 -11.20 -14.07
CA ASP A 495 8.37 -10.92 -13.39
C ASP A 495 8.51 -11.89 -12.20
N TYR A 496 9.66 -12.55 -12.07
CA TYR A 496 9.95 -13.40 -10.92
C TYR A 496 11.39 -13.25 -10.47
N ARG A 497 11.61 -13.31 -9.15
CA ARG A 497 12.93 -13.13 -8.53
C ARG A 497 13.16 -14.19 -7.46
N LEU A 498 14.26 -14.93 -7.54
CA LEU A 498 14.71 -15.88 -6.53
C LEU A 498 16.00 -15.38 -5.89
N ILE A 499 15.98 -15.24 -4.56
CA ILE A 499 17.03 -14.56 -3.80
C ILE A 499 17.45 -15.46 -2.62
N LEU A 500 18.67 -16.00 -2.67
CA LEU A 500 19.28 -16.66 -1.51
C LEU A 500 20.07 -15.64 -0.69
N ARG A 501 19.73 -15.50 0.59
CA ARG A 501 20.46 -14.68 1.56
C ARG A 501 21.17 -15.54 2.59
N PHE A 502 22.41 -15.17 2.90
CA PHE A 502 23.12 -15.69 4.05
C PHE A 502 24.03 -14.62 4.67
N THR A 503 24.21 -14.69 5.98
CA THR A 503 25.07 -13.79 6.76
C THR A 503 26.10 -14.62 7.51
N LEU A 504 27.36 -14.58 7.06
CA LEU A 504 28.48 -15.19 7.78
C LEU A 504 29.39 -14.08 8.32
N THR A 505 29.61 -14.05 9.64
CA THR A 505 30.64 -13.19 10.24
C THR A 505 31.86 -14.07 10.50
N LEU A 506 32.88 -13.94 9.66
CA LEU A 506 34.20 -14.52 9.91
C LEU A 506 34.97 -13.53 10.78
N LEU A 507 35.33 -13.95 12.00
CA LEU A 507 36.16 -13.18 12.93
C LEU A 507 37.65 -13.28 12.56
#